data_AF-A0A967HZX7-F1
#
_entry.id   AF-A0A967HZX7-F1
#
_cell.length_a   1.000
_cell.length_b   1.000
_cell.length_c   1.000
_cell.angle_alpha   90.00
_cell.angle_beta   90.00
_cell.angle_gamma   90.00
#
_symmetry.space_group_name_H-M   'P 1'
#
loop_
_entity.id
_entity.type
_entity.pdbx_description
1 polymer ?
#
loop_
_entity_poly.entity_id
_entity_poly.type
_entity_poly.pdbx_seq_one_letter_code
_entity_poly.pdbx_strand_id
1 'polypeptide(L)'
;MSGTDNALDVAVRQLDMVAERINLDPSIHKRLRLPARCYIVSCPVRMDDGNVEVFPGYRVHHNTSRGPAKGGIRYHPDVTLDETTALSMWMTWKCAVVDIPYG
;
A
#
# COMPACT_ATOMS: atom_id res chain seq x y z
N MET A 1 20.96 -15.16 -7.69
CA MET A 1 20.46 -14.02 -6.90
C MET A 1 19.09 -14.40 -6.36
N SER A 2 19.01 -15.06 -5.21
CA SER A 2 17.73 -15.25 -4.50
C SER A 2 17.56 -14.09 -3.53
N GLY A 3 17.10 -12.95 -4.03
CA GLY A 3 16.60 -11.88 -3.18
C GLY A 3 15.24 -12.31 -2.65
N THR A 4 15.02 -12.23 -1.35
CA THR A 4 13.71 -12.44 -0.74
C THR A 4 12.74 -11.41 -1.33
N ASP A 5 11.73 -11.85 -2.10
CA ASP A 5 10.66 -10.98 -2.60
C ASP A 5 10.11 -10.16 -1.42
N ASN A 6 10.12 -8.83 -1.53
CA ASN A 6 9.48 -8.01 -0.51
C ASN A 6 7.95 -8.03 -0.73
N ALA A 7 7.18 -7.51 0.23
CA ALA A 7 5.71 -7.57 0.15
C ALA A 7 5.15 -6.88 -1.11
N LEU A 8 5.82 -5.83 -1.61
CA LEU A 8 5.41 -5.10 -2.80
C LEU A 8 5.62 -5.92 -4.07
N ASP A 9 6.77 -6.60 -4.18
CA ASP A 9 7.06 -7.51 -5.30
C ASP A 9 6.00 -8.61 -5.42
N VAL A 10 5.59 -9.19 -4.28
CA VAL A 10 4.51 -10.18 -4.23
C VAL A 10 3.18 -9.59 -4.70
N ALA A 11 2.80 -8.41 -4.21
CA ALA A 11 1.54 -7.77 -4.58
C ALA A 11 1.48 -7.42 -6.09
N VAL A 12 2.57 -6.89 -6.63
CA VAL A 12 2.70 -6.56 -8.06
C VAL A 12 2.67 -7.82 -8.92
N ARG A 13 3.38 -8.88 -8.53
CA ARG A 13 3.37 -10.17 -9.25
C ARG A 13 1.97 -10.79 -9.28
N GLN A 14 1.21 -10.70 -8.19
CA GLN A 14 -0.18 -11.15 -8.17
C GLN A 14 -1.06 -10.36 -9.14
N LEU A 15 -0.90 -9.03 -9.20
CA LEU A 15 -1.58 -8.20 -10.18
C LEU A 15 -1.24 -8.61 -11.62
N ASP A 16 0.04 -8.83 -11.91
CA ASP A 16 0.51 -9.23 -13.25
C ASP A 16 -0.12 -10.53 -13.72
N MET A 17 -0.12 -11.54 -12.84
CA MET A 17 -0.74 -12.84 -13.12
C MET A 17 -2.25 -12.73 -13.42
N VAL A 18 -2.96 -11.83 -12.75
CA VAL A 18 -4.40 -11.63 -12.98
C VAL A 18 -4.64 -10.81 -14.24
N ALA A 19 -3.84 -9.75 -14.47
CA ALA A 19 -3.93 -8.89 -15.63
C ALA A 19 -3.79 -9.69 -16.94
N GLU A 20 -2.86 -10.63 -16.99
CA GLU A 20 -2.69 -11.55 -18.12
C GLU A 20 -3.93 -12.45 -18.32
N ARG A 21 -4.45 -13.05 -17.24
CA ARG A 21 -5.60 -13.97 -17.30
C ARG A 21 -6.89 -13.31 -17.79
N ILE A 22 -7.10 -12.03 -17.48
CA ILE A 22 -8.32 -11.31 -17.88
C ILE A 22 -8.12 -10.45 -19.13
N ASN A 23 -6.94 -10.52 -19.77
CA ASN A 23 -6.55 -9.65 -20.88
C ASN A 23 -6.81 -8.17 -20.54
N LEU A 24 -6.32 -7.74 -19.36
CA LEU A 24 -6.55 -6.40 -18.85
C LEU A 24 -5.91 -5.36 -19.78
N ASP A 25 -6.62 -4.25 -19.99
CA ASP A 25 -6.09 -3.13 -20.77
C ASP A 25 -4.69 -2.70 -20.24
N PRO A 26 -3.67 -2.60 -21.11
CA PRO A 26 -2.30 -2.31 -20.67
C PRO A 26 -2.15 -0.96 -19.96
N SER A 27 -2.99 0.03 -20.25
CA SER A 27 -2.96 1.32 -19.57
C SER A 27 -3.52 1.22 -18.14
N ILE A 28 -4.58 0.42 -17.96
CA ILE A 28 -5.14 0.12 -16.64
C ILE A 28 -4.13 -0.69 -15.82
N HIS A 29 -3.51 -1.72 -16.42
CA HIS A 29 -2.50 -2.53 -15.74
C HIS A 29 -1.33 -1.67 -15.24
N LYS A 30 -0.76 -0.82 -16.10
CA LYS A 30 0.30 0.14 -15.70
C LYS A 30 -0.14 1.06 -14.57
N ARG A 31 -1.39 1.53 -14.60
CA ARG A 31 -1.93 2.41 -13.55
C ARG A 31 -2.09 1.69 -12.22
N LEU A 32 -2.52 0.43 -12.22
CA LEU A 32 -2.74 -0.38 -11.02
C LEU A 32 -1.43 -0.93 -10.43
N ARG A 33 -0.30 -0.89 -11.15
CA ARG A 33 1.01 -1.26 -10.60
C ARG A 33 1.58 -0.23 -9.63
N LEU A 34 1.10 1.02 -9.66
CA LEU A 34 1.61 2.12 -8.85
C LEU A 34 0.50 2.71 -7.96
N PRO A 35 0.81 3.06 -6.70
CA PRO A 35 -0.15 3.76 -5.87
C PRO A 35 -0.47 5.15 -6.44
N ALA A 36 -1.70 5.62 -6.21
CA ALA A 36 -2.11 6.97 -6.59
C ALA A 36 -1.30 8.04 -5.85
N ARG A 37 -1.05 7.84 -4.55
CA ARG A 37 -0.33 8.79 -3.69
C ARG A 37 0.38 8.05 -2.56
N CYS A 38 1.57 8.51 -2.21
CA CYS A 38 2.30 8.11 -1.01
C CYS A 38 2.64 9.36 -0.20
N TYR A 39 2.30 9.35 1.08
CA TYR A 39 2.69 10.37 2.05
C TYR A 39 3.72 9.77 3.01
N ILE A 40 4.85 10.45 3.14
CA ILE A 40 5.89 10.14 4.12
C ILE A 40 5.95 11.36 5.05
N VAL A 41 5.82 11.13 6.34
CA VAL A 41 5.77 12.18 7.35
C VAL A 41 6.74 11.87 8.49
N SER A 42 7.23 12.92 9.14
CA SER A 42 7.97 12.80 10.40
C SER A 42 7.02 13.05 11.56
N CYS A 43 6.97 12.14 12.51
CA CYS A 43 6.13 12.19 13.71
C CYS A 43 7.01 12.39 14.96
N PRO A 44 7.32 13.64 15.35
CA PRO A 44 8.03 13.92 16.59
C PRO A 44 7.13 13.66 17.81
N VAL A 45 7.65 12.93 18.79
CA VAL A 45 6.97 12.58 20.04
C VAL A 45 7.86 12.96 21.21
N ARG A 46 7.31 13.70 22.17
CA ARG A 46 7.97 13.91 23.47
C ARG A 46 7.75 12.66 24.32
N MET A 47 8.84 12.00 24.69
CA MET A 47 8.85 10.80 25.51
C MET A 47 8.69 11.15 27.00
N ASP A 48 8.39 10.13 27.82
CA ASP A 48 8.16 10.30 29.26
C ASP A 48 9.38 10.85 30.02
N ASP A 49 10.60 10.61 29.52
CA ASP A 49 11.87 11.13 30.05
C ASP A 49 12.17 12.58 29.63
N GLY A 50 11.30 13.18 28.82
CA GLY A 50 11.42 14.54 28.30
C GLY A 50 12.18 14.67 26.97
N ASN A 51 12.85 13.61 26.50
CA ASN A 51 13.53 13.58 25.21
C ASN A 51 12.51 13.57 24.05
N VAL A 52 12.96 13.96 22.85
CA VAL A 52 12.14 13.94 21.63
C VAL A 52 12.64 12.85 20.71
N GLU A 53 11.78 11.88 20.41
CA GLU A 53 12.01 10.86 19.39
C GLU A 53 11.21 11.19 18.13
N VAL A 54 11.76 10.91 16.94
CA VAL A 54 11.09 11.20 15.67
C VAL A 54 10.88 9.90 14.90
N PHE A 55 9.62 9.52 14.71
CA PHE A 55 9.25 8.31 13.99
C PHE A 55 8.82 8.62 12.56
N PRO A 56 9.22 7.83 11.55
CA PRO A 56 8.67 7.93 10.21
C PRO A 56 7.23 7.39 10.18
N GLY A 57 6.33 8.08 9.50
CA GLY A 57 4.96 7.65 9.23
C GLY A 57 4.70 7.51 7.73
N TYR A 58 3.92 6.50 7.34
CA TYR A 58 3.57 6.24 5.96
C TYR A 58 2.05 6.16 5.78
N ARG A 59 1.52 6.87 4.77
CA ARG A 59 0.14 6.71 4.31
C ARG A 59 0.12 6.55 2.79
N VAL A 60 -0.35 5.40 2.32
CA VAL A 60 -0.44 5.11 0.88
C VAL A 60 -1.89 4.97 0.46
N HIS A 61 -2.27 5.69 -0.59
CA HIS A 61 -3.55 5.53 -1.27
C HIS A 61 -3.29 4.86 -2.62
N HIS A 62 -3.62 3.58 -2.74
CA HIS A 62 -3.35 2.82 -3.96
C HIS A 62 -4.28 3.22 -5.11
N ASN A 63 -5.58 3.10 -4.92
CA ASN A 63 -6.61 3.52 -5.86
C ASN A 63 -7.79 4.13 -5.10
N THR A 64 -8.50 5.09 -5.71
CA THR A 64 -9.71 5.71 -5.12
C THR A 64 -10.82 5.87 -6.14
N SER A 65 -10.82 5.05 -7.20
CA SER A 65 -11.78 5.14 -8.29
C SER A 65 -13.18 4.68 -7.88
N ARG A 66 -13.29 3.74 -6.92
CA ARG A 66 -14.58 3.25 -6.38
C ARG A 66 -15.12 4.07 -5.21
N GLY A 67 -14.32 5.02 -4.68
CA GLY A 67 -14.66 5.79 -3.49
C GLY A 67 -13.41 6.17 -2.67
N PRO A 68 -13.61 6.67 -1.44
CA PRO A 68 -12.51 7.04 -0.54
C PRO A 68 -11.56 5.87 -0.25
N ALA A 69 -10.29 6.17 0.04
CA ALA A 69 -9.33 5.13 0.44
C ALA A 69 -9.69 4.53 1.81
N LYS A 70 -9.66 3.20 1.93
CA LYS A 70 -9.92 2.51 3.20
C LYS A 70 -8.77 1.58 3.57
N GLY A 71 -8.25 1.72 4.79
CA GLY A 71 -7.16 0.90 5.30
C GLY A 71 -6.85 1.19 6.76
N GLY A 72 -6.20 0.24 7.44
CA GLY A 72 -5.78 0.39 8.83
C GLY A 72 -4.53 1.26 9.00
N ILE A 73 -4.02 1.28 10.23
CA ILE A 73 -2.73 1.86 10.63
C ILE A 73 -2.02 0.78 11.43
N ARG A 74 -0.72 0.58 11.20
CA ARG A 74 0.11 -0.43 11.88
C ARG A 74 1.26 0.26 12.59
N TYR A 75 1.46 -0.08 13.87
CA TYR A 75 2.65 0.28 14.62
C TYR A 75 3.50 -0.99 14.77
N HIS A 76 4.67 -1.00 14.13
CA HIS A 76 5.62 -2.10 14.19
C HIS A 76 7.02 -1.55 13.82
N PRO A 77 8.12 -2.01 14.44
CA PRO A 77 9.46 -1.51 14.15
C PRO A 77 9.89 -1.74 12.69
N ASP A 78 9.39 -2.81 12.06
CA ASP A 78 9.76 -3.19 10.69
C ASP A 78 8.85 -2.59 9.60
N VAL A 79 7.98 -1.62 9.92
CA VAL A 79 7.12 -1.00 8.90
C VAL A 79 7.98 -0.29 7.86
N THR A 80 7.75 -0.61 6.59
CA THR A 80 8.39 0.05 5.45
C THR A 80 7.37 0.67 4.50
N LEU A 81 7.83 1.58 3.62
CA LEU A 81 6.99 2.13 2.56
C LEU A 81 6.51 1.05 1.58
N ASP A 82 7.38 0.09 1.23
CA ASP A 82 7.05 -1.00 0.31
C ASP A 82 5.96 -1.89 0.90
N GLU A 83 6.10 -2.29 2.17
CA GLU A 83 5.07 -3.05 2.88
C GLU A 83 3.74 -2.28 2.93
N THR A 84 3.78 -0.99 3.27
CA THR A 84 2.58 -0.15 3.34
C THR A 84 1.91 -0.02 1.97
N THR A 85 2.70 0.05 0.90
CA THR A 85 2.20 0.10 -0.48
C THR A 85 1.52 -1.21 -0.86
N ALA A 86 2.14 -2.36 -0.56
CA ALA A 86 1.56 -3.68 -0.78
C ALA A 86 0.22 -3.85 -0.05
N LEU A 87 0.17 -3.49 1.24
CA LEU A 87 -1.05 -3.54 2.05
C LEU A 87 -2.15 -2.65 1.49
N SER A 88 -1.82 -1.44 1.01
CA SER A 88 -2.79 -0.54 0.39
C SER A 88 -3.36 -1.08 -0.92
N MET A 89 -2.53 -1.78 -1.72
CA MET A 89 -2.96 -2.46 -2.94
C MET A 89 -3.94 -3.60 -2.63
N TRP A 90 -3.62 -4.45 -1.65
CA TRP A 90 -4.54 -5.51 -1.22
C TRP A 90 -5.84 -4.96 -0.61
N MET A 91 -5.83 -3.78 0.01
CA MET A 91 -7.07 -3.14 0.46
C MET A 91 -7.98 -2.75 -0.70
N THR A 92 -7.44 -2.22 -1.81
CA THR A 92 -8.21 -1.97 -3.03
C THR A 92 -8.91 -3.24 -3.51
N TRP A 93 -8.18 -4.35 -3.59
CA TRP A 93 -8.75 -5.62 -4.04
C TRP A 93 -9.77 -6.17 -3.07
N LYS A 94 -9.48 -6.14 -1.77
CA LYS A 94 -10.42 -6.61 -0.74
C LYS A 94 -11.74 -5.84 -0.82
N CYS A 95 -11.67 -4.50 -0.88
CA CYS A 95 -12.86 -3.65 -1.02
C CYS A 95 -13.63 -3.92 -2.32
N ALA A 96 -12.92 -4.17 -3.42
CA ALA A 96 -13.51 -4.59 -4.69
C ALA A 96 -14.25 -5.93 -4.59
N VAL A 97 -13.62 -6.94 -3.98
CA VAL A 97 -14.15 -8.30 -3.85
C VAL A 97 -15.40 -8.35 -2.96
N VAL A 98 -15.43 -7.61 -1.85
CA VAL A 98 -16.60 -7.58 -0.95
C VAL A 98 -17.64 -6.50 -1.32
N ASP A 99 -17.48 -5.89 -2.49
CA ASP A 99 -18.39 -4.91 -3.08
C ASP A 99 -18.78 -3.72 -2.16
N ILE A 100 -17.78 -3.11 -1.52
CA ILE A 100 -17.99 -1.87 -0.74
C ILE A 100 -17.42 -0.65 -1.49
N PRO A 101 -18.00 0.56 -1.33
CA PRO A 101 -17.66 1.75 -2.11
C PRO A 101 -16.38 2.44 -1.59
N TYR A 102 -15.28 1.68 -1.54
CA TYR A 102 -13.97 2.13 -1.12
C TYR A 102 -12.88 1.66 -2.08
N GLY A 103 -11.81 2.45 -2.13
CA GLY A 103 -10.56 2.10 -2.79
C GLY A 103 -9.50 1.56 -1.83
#